data_AF-A0A7E4UU08-F1
#
_entry.id   AF-A0A7E4UU08-F1
#
_cell.length_a   1.000
_cell.length_b   1.000
_cell.length_c   1.000
_cell.angle_alpha   90.00
_cell.angle_beta   90.00
_cell.angle_gamma   90.00
#
_symmetry.space_group_name_H-M   'P 1'
#
loop_
_entity.id
_entity.type
_entity.pdbx_description
1 polymer ?
#
loop_
_entity_poly.entity_id
_entity_poly.type
_entity_poly.pdbx_seq_one_letter_code
_entity_poly.pdbx_strand_id
1 'polypeptide(L)'
;MAVLGSFDHNNPKYLYCGRIHVRALSRVISIILAIGTVINLIYSLTQSSAVIFYCFVIAAFCAGVYGSLIYGVFKEKRAFLIPFLIFQIFFVIIDCIIFIAFVISIATSRKVMLSIARDFLSLNDTDTDSNVAHVKGLAIFAAIVFAIYILFQAWFLSVFHSFFKFLKDRETSFGFNMEPEFRLDGEI
;
A
#
# COMPACT_ATOMS: atom_id res chain seq x y z
N MET A 1 -9.26 -32.48 -25.55
CA MET A 1 -7.92 -31.95 -25.23
C MET A 1 -8.01 -30.44 -25.15
N ALA A 2 -7.99 -29.88 -23.94
CA ALA A 2 -7.99 -28.43 -23.75
C ALA A 2 -6.57 -27.92 -24.04
N VAL A 3 -6.45 -27.00 -25.00
CA VAL A 3 -5.21 -26.26 -25.22
C VAL A 3 -4.87 -25.56 -23.91
N LEU A 4 -3.73 -25.92 -23.30
CA LEU A 4 -3.15 -25.19 -22.17
C LEU A 4 -3.00 -23.74 -22.61
N GLY A 5 -3.86 -22.89 -22.06
CA GLY A 5 -4.32 -21.67 -22.71
C GLY A 5 -3.23 -20.65 -23.02
N SER A 6 -3.24 -20.16 -24.26
CA SER A 6 -2.53 -18.94 -24.66
C SER A 6 -2.83 -17.80 -23.69
N PHE A 7 -1.80 -17.06 -23.28
CA PHE A 7 -1.95 -15.86 -22.46
C PHE A 7 -2.94 -14.88 -23.08
N ASP A 8 -4.06 -14.66 -22.40
CA ASP A 8 -5.03 -13.62 -22.77
C ASP A 8 -4.79 -12.35 -21.94
N HIS A 9 -4.42 -11.28 -22.65
CA HIS A 9 -4.18 -9.96 -22.08
C HIS A 9 -5.44 -9.35 -21.46
N ASN A 10 -6.62 -9.66 -21.99
CA ASN A 10 -7.90 -9.07 -21.58
C ASN A 10 -8.70 -9.95 -20.63
N ASN A 11 -8.06 -10.96 -20.04
CA ASN A 11 -8.72 -11.88 -19.14
C ASN A 11 -9.35 -11.10 -17.95
N PRO A 12 -10.63 -11.37 -17.59
CA PRO A 12 -11.33 -10.68 -16.51
C PRO A 12 -10.60 -10.71 -15.17
N LYS A 13 -9.70 -11.68 -14.93
CA LYS A 13 -8.84 -11.74 -13.73
C LYS A 13 -7.90 -10.53 -13.55
N TYR A 14 -7.66 -9.76 -14.61
CA TYR A 14 -6.78 -8.57 -14.60
C TYR A 14 -7.53 -7.24 -14.70
N LEU A 15 -8.86 -7.28 -14.71
CA LEU A 15 -9.73 -6.11 -14.80
C LEU A 15 -10.31 -5.79 -13.42
N TYR A 16 -10.03 -4.58 -12.92
CA TYR A 16 -10.70 -4.02 -11.76
C TYR A 16 -11.99 -3.31 -12.19
N CYS A 17 -13.08 -3.56 -11.46
CA CYS A 17 -14.44 -3.09 -11.78
C CYS A 17 -14.88 -3.43 -13.22
N GLY A 18 -14.36 -4.52 -13.81
CA GLY A 18 -14.69 -4.99 -15.15
C GLY A 18 -14.24 -4.09 -16.30
N ARG A 19 -13.55 -2.97 -16.03
CA ARG A 19 -13.20 -1.96 -17.04
C ARG A 19 -11.75 -1.48 -16.96
N ILE A 20 -11.15 -1.45 -15.77
CA ILE A 20 -9.82 -0.87 -15.59
C ILE A 20 -8.79 -1.99 -15.57
N HIS A 21 -7.95 -2.05 -16.60
CA HIS A 21 -6.86 -3.01 -16.65
C HIS A 21 -5.85 -2.72 -15.53
N VAL A 22 -5.37 -3.78 -14.87
CA VAL A 22 -4.45 -3.70 -13.72
C VAL A 22 -3.19 -2.85 -14.00
N ARG A 23 -2.74 -2.82 -15.26
CA ARG A 23 -1.63 -1.99 -15.75
C ARG A 23 -1.91 -0.48 -15.64
N ALA A 24 -3.10 -0.03 -16.01
CA ALA A 24 -3.46 1.38 -15.94
C ALA A 24 -3.62 1.81 -14.48
N LEU A 25 -4.28 0.95 -13.69
CA LEU A 25 -4.49 1.19 -12.27
C LEU A 25 -3.17 1.25 -11.49
N SER A 26 -2.24 0.32 -11.71
CA SER A 26 -0.94 0.30 -11.02
C SER A 26 -0.10 1.54 -11.33
N ARG A 27 -0.15 2.06 -12.56
CA ARG A 27 0.53 3.31 -12.95
C ARG A 27 -0.03 4.50 -12.19
N VAL A 28 -1.35 4.67 -12.19
CA VAL A 28 -2.01 5.79 -11.50
C VAL A 28 -1.70 5.74 -10.00
N ILE A 29 -1.85 4.57 -9.36
CA ILE A 29 -1.58 4.43 -7.92
C ILE A 29 -0.10 4.72 -7.60
N SER A 30 0.85 4.24 -8.43
CA SER A 30 2.28 4.49 -8.20
C SER A 30 2.64 5.98 -8.22
N ILE A 31 2.00 6.76 -9.10
CA ILE A 31 2.19 8.22 -9.17
C ILE A 31 1.57 8.90 -7.93
N ILE A 32 0.36 8.47 -7.54
CA ILE A 32 -0.33 9.03 -6.36
C ILE A 32 0.50 8.81 -5.09
N LEU A 33 1.08 7.62 -4.89
CA LEU A 33 1.93 7.31 -3.74
C LEU A 33 3.19 8.21 -3.70
N ALA A 34 3.79 8.47 -4.87
CA ALA A 34 4.94 9.36 -4.99
C ALA A 34 4.58 10.82 -4.65
N ILE A 35 3.47 11.32 -5.20
CA ILE A 35 2.97 12.67 -4.91
C ILE A 35 2.66 12.82 -3.41
N GLY A 36 1.98 11.84 -2.81
CA GLY A 36 1.70 11.83 -1.37
C GLY A 36 2.96 11.92 -0.51
N THR A 37 4.03 11.24 -0.93
CA THR A 37 5.33 11.31 -0.25
C THR A 37 5.95 12.71 -0.32
N VAL A 38 5.88 13.34 -1.50
CA VAL A 38 6.39 14.72 -1.68
C VAL A 38 5.60 15.72 -0.84
N ILE A 39 4.26 15.62 -0.83
CA ILE A 39 3.40 16.47 -0.01
C ILE A 39 3.76 16.30 1.48
N ASN A 40 3.91 15.05 1.94
CA ASN A 40 4.26 14.78 3.34
C ASN A 40 5.64 15.33 3.70
N LEU A 41 6.61 15.24 2.79
CA LEU A 41 7.93 15.83 2.97
C LEU A 41 7.86 17.35 3.09
N ILE A 42 7.10 18.03 2.23
CA ILE A 42 6.91 19.49 2.29
C ILE A 42 6.25 19.89 3.61
N TYR A 43 5.20 19.19 4.03
CA TYR A 43 4.53 19.45 5.31
C TYR A 43 5.50 19.31 6.49
N SER A 44 6.36 18.28 6.45
CA SER A 44 7.34 18.03 7.51
C SER A 44 8.38 19.15 7.67
N LEU A 45 8.65 19.93 6.62
CA LEU A 45 9.55 21.09 6.69
C LEU A 45 9.00 22.25 7.53
N THR A 46 7.71 22.24 7.84
CA THR A 46 7.06 23.26 8.69
C THR A 46 7.14 22.92 10.19
N GLN A 47 7.67 21.74 10.53
CA GLN A 47 7.72 21.21 11.89
C GLN A 47 9.11 21.42 12.54
N SER A 48 9.27 20.96 13.78
CA SER A 48 10.52 21.07 14.53
C SER A 48 11.71 20.39 13.84
N SER A 49 12.94 20.83 14.14
CA SER A 49 14.19 20.32 13.55
C SER A 49 14.40 18.81 13.74
N ALA A 50 13.95 18.25 14.87
CA ALA A 50 13.97 16.81 15.09
C ALA A 50 13.05 16.07 14.12
N VAL A 51 11.81 16.54 13.97
CA VAL A 51 10.81 15.96 13.03
C VAL A 51 11.32 16.03 11.60
N ILE A 52 11.96 17.14 11.22
CA ILE A 52 12.57 17.30 9.90
C ILE A 52 13.57 16.17 9.60
N PHE A 53 14.51 15.89 10.53
CA PHE A 53 15.54 14.86 10.31
C PHE A 53 14.94 13.46 10.13
N TYR A 54 13.98 13.06 10.99
CA TYR A 54 13.29 11.77 10.85
C TYR A 54 12.53 11.68 9.53
N CYS A 55 11.83 12.74 9.14
CA CYS A 55 11.08 12.77 7.88
C CYS A 55 11.98 12.68 6.65
N PHE A 56 13.19 13.25 6.68
CA PHE A 56 14.16 13.08 5.59
C PHE A 56 14.64 11.64 5.44
N VAL A 57 14.92 10.95 6.55
CA VAL A 57 15.33 9.53 6.52
C VAL A 57 14.20 8.66 5.95
N ILE A 58 12.97 8.86 6.43
CA ILE A 58 11.79 8.13 5.94
C ILE A 58 11.52 8.48 4.47
N ALA A 59 11.65 9.75 4.06
CA ALA A 59 11.44 10.16 2.69
C ALA A 59 12.49 9.56 1.74
N ALA A 60 13.76 9.47 2.16
CA ALA A 60 14.80 8.81 1.38
C ALA A 60 14.51 7.32 1.19
N PHE A 61 14.05 6.64 2.25
CA PHE A 61 13.61 5.25 2.17
C PHE A 61 12.40 5.08 1.23
N CYS A 62 11.36 5.91 1.38
CA CYS A 62 10.19 5.90 0.53
C CYS A 62 10.52 6.21 -0.94
N ALA A 63 11.46 7.13 -1.19
CA ALA A 63 11.93 7.43 -2.53
C ALA A 63 12.59 6.21 -3.19
N GLY A 64 13.34 5.41 -2.43
CA GLY A 64 13.89 4.14 -2.93
C GLY A 64 12.80 3.13 -3.28
N VAL A 65 11.86 2.89 -2.37
CA VAL A 65 10.79 1.89 -2.54
C VAL A 65 9.78 2.29 -3.62
N TYR A 66 9.30 3.53 -3.60
CA TYR A 66 8.35 4.02 -4.60
C TYR A 66 9.04 4.34 -5.93
N GLY A 67 10.30 4.75 -5.92
CA GLY A 67 11.11 4.90 -7.13
C GLY A 67 11.30 3.56 -7.84
N SER A 68 11.63 2.50 -7.11
CA SER A 68 11.70 1.15 -7.68
C SER A 68 10.34 0.70 -8.20
N LEU A 69 9.26 0.97 -7.47
CA LEU A 69 7.90 0.64 -7.89
C LEU A 69 7.52 1.33 -9.21
N ILE A 70 7.72 2.64 -9.34
CA ILE A 70 7.42 3.40 -10.56
C ILE A 70 8.21 2.81 -11.72
N TYR A 71 9.52 2.60 -11.55
CA TYR A 71 10.34 1.99 -12.58
C TYR A 71 9.81 0.61 -12.99
N GLY A 72 9.49 -0.25 -12.02
CA GLY A 72 8.96 -1.59 -12.24
C GLY A 72 7.60 -1.61 -12.94
N VAL A 73 6.73 -0.64 -12.64
CA VAL A 73 5.40 -0.51 -13.25
C VAL A 73 5.46 0.02 -14.68
N PHE A 74 6.30 1.02 -14.94
CA PHE A 74 6.44 1.61 -16.27
C PHE A 74 7.25 0.74 -17.23
N LYS A 75 8.35 0.14 -16.75
CA LYS A 75 9.17 -0.80 -17.53
C LYS A 75 8.67 -2.24 -17.48
N GLU A 76 7.63 -2.51 -16.69
CA GLU A 76 7.00 -3.82 -16.55
C GLU A 76 7.98 -4.93 -16.16
N LYS A 77 8.90 -4.57 -15.25
CA LYS A 77 9.94 -5.47 -14.74
C LYS A 77 9.55 -5.96 -13.37
N ARG A 78 9.22 -7.24 -13.28
CA ARG A 78 8.75 -7.91 -12.05
C ARG A 78 9.67 -7.71 -10.84
N ALA A 79 10.99 -7.77 -11.05
CA ALA A 79 11.99 -7.66 -9.98
C ALA A 79 11.88 -6.37 -9.17
N PHE A 80 11.51 -5.26 -9.81
CA PHE A 80 11.44 -3.94 -9.16
C PHE A 80 10.16 -3.72 -8.33
N LEU A 81 9.16 -4.60 -8.45
CA LEU A 81 7.95 -4.59 -7.63
C LEU A 81 8.17 -5.31 -6.28
N ILE A 82 9.16 -6.20 -6.21
CA ILE A 82 9.39 -7.06 -5.04
C ILE A 82 9.66 -6.25 -3.76
N PRO A 83 10.55 -5.23 -3.77
CA PRO A 83 10.81 -4.44 -2.55
C PRO A 83 9.53 -3.80 -2.02
N PHE A 84 8.73 -3.19 -2.89
CA PHE A 84 7.45 -2.60 -2.52
C PHE A 84 6.50 -3.64 -1.92
N LEU A 85 6.31 -4.79 -2.56
CA LEU A 85 5.40 -5.83 -2.05
C LEU A 85 5.81 -6.34 -0.67
N ILE A 86 7.11 -6.55 -0.44
CA ILE A 86 7.63 -7.00 0.86
C ILE A 86 7.34 -5.94 1.93
N PHE A 87 7.76 -4.69 1.70
CA PHE A 87 7.55 -3.62 2.68
C PHE A 87 6.07 -3.32 2.91
N GLN A 88 5.24 -3.38 1.87
CA GLN A 88 3.80 -3.17 1.97
C GLN A 88 3.14 -4.22 2.88
N ILE A 89 3.55 -5.49 2.80
CA ILE A 89 3.05 -6.54 3.71
C ILE A 89 3.41 -6.21 5.15
N PHE A 90 4.67 -5.82 5.40
CA PHE A 90 5.11 -5.44 6.74
C PHE A 90 4.34 -4.21 7.27
N PHE A 91 4.14 -3.19 6.43
CA PHE A 91 3.38 -1.99 6.82
C PHE A 91 1.94 -2.32 7.19
N VAL A 92 1.24 -3.13 6.38
CA VAL A 92 -0.14 -3.55 6.70
C VAL A 92 -0.20 -4.32 8.03
N ILE A 93 0.78 -5.19 8.32
CA ILE A 93 0.84 -5.92 9.60
C ILE A 93 1.06 -4.95 10.77
N ILE A 94 2.01 -4.02 10.63
CA ILE A 94 2.31 -3.02 11.66
C ILE A 94 1.09 -2.13 11.91
N ASP A 95 0.42 -1.65 10.85
CA ASP A 95 -0.78 -0.82 10.96
C ASP A 95 -1.92 -1.56 11.68
N CYS A 96 -2.11 -2.85 11.39
CA CYS A 96 -3.07 -3.69 12.12
C CYS A 96 -2.74 -3.79 13.62
N ILE A 97 -1.46 -3.98 13.97
CA ILE A 97 -1.02 -4.04 15.38
C ILE A 97 -1.27 -2.70 16.07
N ILE A 98 -0.91 -1.58 15.43
CA ILE A 98 -1.13 -0.23 15.96
C ILE A 98 -2.63 0.04 16.13
N PHE A 99 -3.45 -0.37 15.17
CA PHE A 99 -4.90 -0.22 15.25
C PHE A 99 -5.52 -1.01 16.40
N ILE A 100 -5.10 -2.28 16.60
CA ILE A 100 -5.56 -3.07 17.75
C ILE A 100 -5.15 -2.41 19.06
N ALA A 101 -3.90 -1.95 19.17
CA ALA A 101 -3.41 -1.23 20.35
C ALA A 101 -4.21 0.06 20.60
N PHE A 102 -4.55 0.79 19.55
CA PHE A 102 -5.37 1.99 19.61
C PHE A 102 -6.79 1.71 20.12
N VAL A 103 -7.45 0.67 19.59
CA VAL A 103 -8.79 0.25 20.03
C VAL A 103 -8.79 -0.19 21.49
N ILE A 104 -7.80 -0.99 21.92
CA ILE A 104 -7.65 -1.41 23.32
C ILE A 104 -7.42 -0.19 24.22
N SER A 105 -6.62 0.78 23.77
CA SER A 105 -6.31 2.00 24.53
C SER A 105 -7.56 2.84 24.79
N ILE A 106 -8.41 3.02 23.77
CA ILE A 106 -9.70 3.72 23.90
C ILE A 106 -10.65 2.95 24.83
N ALA A 107 -10.69 1.62 24.73
CA ALA A 107 -11.57 0.79 25.54
C ALA A 107 -11.19 0.76 27.02
N THR A 108 -9.89 0.79 27.34
CA THR A 108 -9.40 0.51 28.70
C THR A 108 -9.27 1.76 29.56
N SER A 109 -8.86 2.91 29.01
CA SER A 109 -8.53 4.08 29.83
C SER A 109 -9.06 5.39 29.26
N ARG A 110 -10.02 5.99 30.00
CA ARG A 110 -10.49 7.36 29.75
C ARG A 110 -9.36 8.38 29.79
N LYS A 111 -8.34 8.17 30.64
CA LYS A 111 -7.18 9.07 30.76
C LYS A 111 -6.32 9.03 29.50
N VAL A 112 -6.09 7.84 28.93
CA VAL A 112 -5.31 7.67 27.69
C VAL A 112 -6.08 8.22 26.49
N MET A 113 -7.40 8.02 26.43
CA MET A 113 -8.25 8.62 25.40
C MET A 113 -8.19 10.16 25.44
N LEU A 114 -8.27 10.76 26.63
CA LEU A 114 -8.17 12.22 26.80
C LEU A 114 -6.77 12.76 26.48
N SER A 115 -5.69 12.04 26.81
CA SER A 115 -4.33 12.45 26.45
C SER A 115 -4.11 12.41 24.93
N ILE A 116 -4.57 11.34 24.25
CA ILE A 116 -4.52 11.25 22.78
C ILE A 116 -5.32 12.39 22.14
N ALA A 117 -6.53 12.67 22.63
CA ALA A 117 -7.35 13.76 22.10
C ALA A 117 -6.69 15.14 22.33
N ARG A 118 -5.98 15.31 23.44
CA ARG A 118 -5.20 16.53 23.72
C ARG A 118 -4.01 16.67 22.78
N ASP A 119 -3.25 15.59 22.57
CA ASP A 119 -2.04 15.60 21.74
C ASP A 119 -2.35 15.77 20.25
N PHE A 120 -3.47 15.23 19.77
CA PHE A 120 -3.87 15.29 18.36
C PHE A 120 -4.78 16.49 18.02
N LEU A 121 -5.59 17.00 18.95
CA LEU A 121 -6.58 18.06 18.69
C LEU A 121 -6.43 19.32 19.54
N SER A 122 -5.44 19.40 20.45
CA SER A 122 -5.20 20.59 21.28
C SER A 122 -6.44 21.06 22.04
N LEU A 123 -7.28 20.13 22.52
CA LEU A 123 -8.48 20.46 23.28
C LEU A 123 -8.10 21.07 24.64
N ASN A 124 -8.67 22.24 24.96
CA ASN A 124 -8.42 22.98 26.20
C ASN A 124 -9.37 22.51 27.32
N ASP A 125 -8.87 22.42 28.56
CA ASP A 125 -9.48 21.73 29.72
C ASP A 125 -10.78 22.36 30.31
N THR A 126 -11.49 23.22 29.57
CA THR A 126 -12.73 23.85 30.06
C THR A 126 -13.98 23.04 29.70
N ASP A 127 -14.63 22.53 30.74
CA ASP A 127 -15.90 21.79 30.86
C ASP A 127 -15.88 20.26 30.75
N THR A 128 -16.27 19.63 31.86
CA THR A 128 -15.73 18.34 32.33
C THR A 128 -16.62 17.12 32.04
N ASP A 129 -17.85 17.29 31.51
CA ASP A 129 -18.74 16.14 31.23
C ASP A 129 -19.36 16.14 29.81
N SER A 130 -19.71 17.28 29.23
CA SER A 130 -20.19 17.36 27.83
C SER A 130 -19.10 17.01 26.82
N ASN A 131 -17.86 17.40 27.10
CA ASN A 131 -16.70 17.13 26.25
C ASN A 131 -16.34 15.64 26.19
N VAL A 132 -16.68 14.83 27.20
CA VAL A 132 -16.32 13.40 27.21
C VAL A 132 -17.07 12.62 26.12
N ALA A 133 -18.33 12.97 25.86
CA ALA A 133 -19.11 12.37 24.77
C ALA A 133 -18.55 12.77 23.40
N HIS A 134 -18.18 14.04 23.22
CA HIS A 134 -17.57 14.53 21.99
C HIS A 134 -16.20 13.91 21.72
N VAL A 135 -15.35 13.79 22.75
CA VAL A 135 -14.04 13.12 22.65
C VAL A 135 -14.20 11.64 22.29
N LYS A 136 -15.17 10.93 22.90
CA LYS A 136 -15.47 9.54 22.52
C LYS A 136 -15.94 9.43 21.07
N GLY A 137 -16.84 10.29 20.63
CA GLY A 137 -17.32 10.31 19.24
C GLY A 137 -16.18 10.56 18.24
N LEU A 138 -15.28 11.48 18.57
CA LEU A 138 -14.09 11.77 17.77
C LEU A 138 -13.10 10.59 17.74
N ALA A 139 -12.86 9.93 18.87
CA ALA A 139 -11.99 8.76 18.93
C ALA A 139 -12.54 7.59 18.10
N ILE A 140 -13.86 7.38 18.12
CA ILE A 140 -14.54 6.40 17.26
C ILE A 140 -14.41 6.79 15.79
N PHE A 141 -14.60 8.07 15.46
CA PHE A 141 -14.41 8.56 14.09
C PHE A 141 -12.96 8.33 13.61
N ALA A 142 -11.96 8.64 14.43
CA ALA A 142 -10.56 8.39 14.13
C ALA A 142 -10.29 6.88 13.93
N ALA A 143 -10.89 6.00 14.74
CA ALA A 143 -10.79 4.56 14.55
C ALA A 143 -11.39 4.12 13.20
N ILE A 144 -12.54 4.67 12.80
CA ILE A 144 -13.16 4.37 11.50
C ILE A 144 -12.27 4.83 10.35
N VAL A 145 -11.73 6.04 10.41
CA VAL A 145 -10.81 6.57 9.40
C VAL A 145 -9.56 5.70 9.30
N PHE A 146 -9.00 5.27 10.43
CA PHE A 146 -7.83 4.40 10.45
C PHE A 146 -8.14 3.00 9.89
N ALA A 147 -9.31 2.44 10.19
CA ALA A 147 -9.75 1.18 9.60
C ALA A 147 -9.90 1.28 8.07
N ILE A 148 -10.48 2.38 7.58
CA ILE A 148 -10.58 2.66 6.13
C ILE A 148 -9.18 2.76 5.51
N TYR A 149 -8.24 3.44 6.18
CA TYR A 149 -6.86 3.54 5.73
C TYR A 149 -6.19 2.16 5.59
N ILE A 150 -6.35 1.26 6.57
CA ILE A 150 -5.82 -0.11 6.50
C ILE A 150 -6.42 -0.88 5.31
N LEU A 151 -7.73 -0.73 5.08
CA LEU A 151 -8.39 -1.35 3.92
C LEU A 151 -7.82 -0.82 2.60
N PHE A 152 -7.54 0.48 2.49
CA PHE A 152 -6.85 1.05 1.33
C PHE A 152 -5.43 0.48 1.16
N GLN A 153 -4.67 0.32 2.24
CA GLN A 153 -3.32 -0.26 2.18
C GLN A 153 -3.35 -1.73 1.73
N ALA A 154 -4.31 -2.52 2.23
CA ALA A 154 -4.54 -3.90 1.79
C ALA A 154 -5.01 -3.96 0.33
N TRP A 155 -5.84 -3.01 -0.10
CA TRP A 155 -6.27 -2.90 -1.49
C TRP A 155 -5.12 -2.57 -2.43
N PHE A 156 -4.23 -1.64 -2.07
CA PHE A 156 -3.01 -1.36 -2.85
C PHE A 156 -2.14 -2.61 -2.99
N LEU A 157 -1.94 -3.34 -1.89
CA LEU A 157 -1.22 -4.62 -1.92
C LEU A 157 -1.86 -5.60 -2.92
N SER A 158 -3.18 -5.75 -2.91
CA SER A 158 -3.92 -6.58 -3.87
C SER A 158 -3.70 -6.13 -5.32
N VAL A 159 -3.76 -4.83 -5.59
CA VAL A 159 -3.55 -4.29 -6.96
C VAL A 159 -2.15 -4.62 -7.47
N PHE A 160 -1.11 -4.36 -6.68
CA PHE A 160 0.26 -4.63 -7.09
C PHE A 160 0.60 -6.12 -7.12
N HIS A 161 -0.02 -6.94 -6.26
CA HIS A 161 0.10 -8.39 -6.34
C HIS A 161 -0.55 -8.94 -7.63
N SER A 162 -1.74 -8.47 -7.99
CA SER A 162 -2.37 -8.82 -9.27
C SER A 162 -1.55 -8.36 -10.47
N PHE A 163 -0.92 -7.18 -10.39
CA PHE A 163 0.00 -6.70 -11.42
C PHE A 163 1.27 -7.57 -11.52
N PHE A 164 1.82 -7.99 -10.38
CA PHE A 164 2.94 -8.92 -10.33
C PHE A 164 2.60 -10.27 -10.95
N LYS A 165 1.42 -10.81 -10.64
CA LYS A 165 0.91 -12.06 -11.23
C LYS A 165 0.69 -11.92 -12.74
N PHE A 166 0.14 -10.80 -13.19
CA PHE A 166 0.01 -10.48 -14.61
C PHE A 166 1.36 -10.52 -15.35
N LEU A 167 2.40 -9.90 -14.77
CA LEU A 167 3.75 -9.94 -15.35
C LEU A 167 4.33 -11.35 -15.35
N LYS A 168 4.15 -12.11 -14.26
CA LYS A 168 4.60 -13.50 -14.17
C LYS A 168 3.93 -14.39 -15.21
N ASP A 169 2.60 -14.36 -15.31
CA ASP A 169 1.82 -15.16 -16.25
C ASP A 169 2.21 -14.82 -17.70
N ARG A 170 2.50 -13.54 -17.98
CA ARG A 170 3.02 -13.10 -19.27
C ARG A 170 4.41 -13.69 -19.57
N GLU A 171 5.35 -13.55 -18.64
CA GLU A 171 6.72 -14.06 -18.76
C GLU A 171 6.75 -15.59 -18.98
N THR A 172 5.94 -16.34 -18.22
CA THR A 172 5.87 -17.82 -18.35
C THR A 172 5.28 -18.27 -19.68
N SER A 173 4.37 -17.47 -20.26
CA SER A 173 3.75 -17.79 -21.55
C SER A 173 4.69 -17.52 -22.73
N PHE A 174 5.64 -16.58 -22.59
CA PHE A 174 6.71 -16.37 -23.57
C PHE A 174 7.89 -17.33 -23.37
N GLY A 175 8.17 -17.75 -22.14
CA GLY A 175 9.26 -18.68 -21.83
C GLY A 175 9.08 -20.07 -22.44
N PHE A 176 7.83 -20.52 -22.63
CA PHE A 176 7.52 -21.82 -23.25
C PHE A 176 7.70 -21.84 -24.78
N ASN A 177 7.84 -20.67 -25.42
CA ASN A 177 8.09 -20.56 -26.87
C ASN A 177 9.58 -20.44 -27.22
N MET A 178 10.48 -20.55 -26.23
CA MET A 178 11.93 -20.43 -26.42
C MET A 178 12.67 -21.73 -26.10
N GLU A 179 11.97 -22.81 -25.74
CA GLU A 179 12.56 -24.15 -25.85
C GLU A 179 12.67 -24.47 -27.35
N PRO A 180 13.88 -24.55 -27.92
CA PRO A 180 14.01 -24.91 -29.31
C PRO A 180 13.48 -26.34 -29.45
N GLU A 181 12.58 -26.51 -30.41
CA GLU A 181 12.09 -27.77 -30.97
C GLU A 181 13.25 -28.55 -31.65
N PHE A 182 14.43 -28.56 -31.06
CA PHE A 182 15.59 -29.38 -31.44
C PHE A 182 15.47 -30.74 -30.74
N ARG A 183 14.33 -31.42 -30.95
CA ARG A 183 14.36 -32.88 -31.01
C ARG A 183 14.83 -33.21 -32.41
N LEU A 184 16.14 -33.46 -32.52
CA LEU A 184 16.74 -34.04 -33.70
C LEU A 184 15.97 -35.31 -34.04
N ASP A 185 15.29 -35.27 -35.18
CA ASP A 185 15.12 -36.45 -36.02
C ASP A 185 16.51 -37.07 -36.19
N GLY A 186 16.70 -38.29 -35.70
CA GLY A 186 17.94 -39.03 -35.93
C GLY A 186 18.37 -39.92 -34.78
N GLU A 187 17.61 -40.99 -34.53
CA GLU A 187 18.26 -42.26 -34.23
C GLU A 187 18.05 -43.19 -35.43
N ILE A 188 19.19 -43.70 -35.88
CA ILE A 188 19.44 -44.65 -36.98
C ILE A 188 18.90 -46.03 -36.59
#